data_AF-A0A1E2S090-F1
#
_entry.id   AF-A0A1E2S090-F1
#
_cell.length_a   1.000
_cell.length_b   1.000
_cell.length_c   1.000
_cell.angle_alpha   90.00
_cell.angle_beta   90.00
_cell.angle_gamma   90.00
#
_symmetry.space_group_name_H-M   'P 1'
#
loop_
_entity.id
_entity.type
_entity.pdbx_description
1 polymer ?
#
loop_
_entity_poly.entity_id
_entity_poly.type
_entity_poly.pdbx_seq_one_letter_code
_entity_poly.pdbx_strand_id
1 'polypeptide(L)' 'MFYVLILYLLVQGLESYLLTPLIQAKAVSLPPAVVILNQLVMGALFGILGIALATPIAAAATIPLRHWFGAPDEDDPPG' A
#
# COMPACT_ATOMS: atom_id res chain seq x y z
N MET A 1 -25.40 -6.28 -21.11
CA MET A 1 -23.98 -6.71 -21.03
C MET A 1 -23.00 -5.56 -21.33
N PHE A 2 -23.05 -4.94 -22.51
CA PHE A 2 -22.10 -3.89 -22.92
C PHE A 2 -22.12 -2.62 -22.04
N TYR A 3 -23.29 -2.16 -21.61
CA TYR A 3 -23.40 -0.99 -20.73
C TYR A 3 -22.72 -1.20 -19.37
N VAL A 4 -22.78 -2.41 -18.82
CA VAL A 4 -22.09 -2.76 -17.57
C VAL A 4 -20.58 -2.75 -17.78
N LEU A 5 -20.10 -3.26 -18.91
CA LEU A 5 -18.68 -3.26 -19.25
C LEU A 5 -18.13 -1.83 -19.37
N ILE A 6 -18.86 -0.95 -20.06
CA ILE A 6 -18.47 0.46 -20.23
C ILE A 6 -18.46 1.18 -18.88
N LEU A 7 -19.51 1.01 -18.07
CA LEU A 7 -19.59 1.59 -16.73
C LEU A 7 -18.43 1.10 -15.85
N TYR A 8 -18.16 -0.21 -15.87
CA TYR A 8 -17.09 -0.83 -15.10
C TYR A 8 -15.71 -0.31 -15.50
N LEU A 9 -15.41 -0.21 -16.80
CA LEU A 9 -14.13 0.35 -17.28
C LEU A 9 -13.95 1.83 -16.85
N LEU A 10 -15.03 2.60 -16.86
CA LEU A 10 -15.01 4.02 -16.48
C LEU A 10 -14.77 4.18 -14.97
N VAL A 11 -15.49 3.41 -14.15
CA VAL A 11 -15.31 3.39 -12.69
C VAL A 11 -13.94 2.85 -12.31
N GLN A 12 -13.51 1.74 -12.89
CA GLN A 12 -12.21 1.15 -12.60
C GLN A 12 -11.06 2.05 -13.06
N GLY A 13 -11.23 2.76 -14.17
CA GLY A 13 -10.30 3.82 -14.59
C GLY A 13 -10.20 4.92 -13.53
N LEU A 14 -11.32 5.44 -13.05
CA LEU A 14 -11.33 6.46 -12.00
C LEU A 14 -10.68 5.95 -10.70
N GLU A 15 -11.00 4.72 -10.29
CA GLU A 15 -10.42 4.11 -9.09
C GLU A 15 -8.92 3.92 -9.19
N SER A 16 -8.43 3.42 -10.32
CA SER A 16 -7.01 3.15 -10.53
C SER A 16 -6.19 4.45 -10.64
N TYR A 17 -6.68 5.43 -11.40
CA TYR A 17 -5.92 6.65 -11.70
C TYR A 17 -6.05 7.74 -10.64
N LEU A 18 -7.15 7.83 -9.89
CA LEU A 18 -7.38 8.90 -8.90
C LEU A 18 -7.55 8.38 -7.47
N LEU A 19 -8.47 7.43 -7.24
CA LEU A 19 -8.76 7.01 -5.86
C LEU A 19 -7.59 6.23 -5.26
N THR A 20 -6.99 5.32 -6.01
CA THR A 20 -5.86 4.50 -5.57
C THR A 20 -4.67 5.37 -5.14
N PRO A 21 -4.16 6.33 -5.94
CA PRO A 21 -3.09 7.21 -5.48
C PRO A 21 -3.49 8.11 -4.31
N LEU A 22 -4.73 8.62 -4.26
CA LEU A 22 -5.23 9.41 -3.12
C LEU A 22 -5.27 8.60 -1.82
N ILE A 23 -5.74 7.35 -1.89
CA ILE A 23 -5.79 6.44 -0.75
C ILE A 23 -4.39 5.98 -0.39
N GLN A 24 -3.54 5.63 -1.36
CA GLN A 24 -2.14 5.25 -1.14
C GLN A 24 -1.33 6.38 -0.49
N ALA A 25 -1.58 7.63 -0.87
CA ALA A 25 -0.96 8.80 -0.24
C ALA A 25 -1.29 8.92 1.25
N LYS A 26 -2.49 8.49 1.68
CA LYS A 26 -2.90 8.46 3.09
C LYS A 26 -2.58 7.14 3.82
N ALA A 27 -2.56 6.02 3.10
CA ALA A 27 -2.60 4.69 3.69
C ALA A 27 -1.25 4.27 4.25
N VAL A 28 -0.16 4.37 3.48
CA VAL A 28 1.21 4.20 3.97
C VAL A 28 2.11 4.72 2.86
N SER A 29 3.05 5.62 3.16
CA SER A 29 4.02 6.16 2.19
C SER A 29 5.09 5.14 1.76
N LEU A 30 4.75 3.85 1.72
CA LEU A 30 5.66 2.79 1.30
C LEU A 30 5.96 2.93 -0.19
N PRO A 31 7.24 3.10 -0.57
CA PRO A 31 7.61 3.08 -1.98
C PRO A 31 7.15 1.75 -2.62
N PRO A 32 6.53 1.77 -3.82
CA PRO A 32 6.05 0.56 -4.49
C PRO A 32 7.14 -0.52 -4.61
N ALA A 33 8.39 -0.10 -4.79
CA ALA A 33 9.55 -1.00 -4.84
C ALA A 33 9.73 -1.84 -3.57
N VAL A 34 9.44 -1.29 -2.38
CA VAL A 34 9.56 -2.02 -1.10
C VAL A 34 8.51 -3.12 -0.99
N VAL A 35 7.29 -2.85 -1.47
CA VAL A 35 6.21 -3.84 -1.50
C VAL A 35 6.56 -5.00 -2.43
N ILE A 36 7.06 -4.69 -3.63
CA ILE A 36 7.50 -5.70 -4.62
C ILE A 36 8.67 -6.52 -4.07
N LEU A 37 9.65 -5.87 -3.42
CA LEU A 37 10.77 -6.56 -2.80
C LEU A 37 10.28 -7.53 -1.70
N ASN A 38 9.35 -7.09 -0.85
CA ASN A 38 8.81 -7.94 0.19
C ASN A 38 8.01 -9.11 -0.40
N GLN A 39 7.26 -8.89 -1.49
CA GLN A 39 6.56 -9.95 -2.21
C GLN A 39 7.53 -10.97 -2.81
N LEU A 40 8.65 -10.54 -3.37
CA LEU A 40 9.67 -11.43 -3.92
C LEU A 40 10.33 -12.26 -2.81
N VAL A 41 10.71 -11.61 -1.70
CA VAL A 41 11.33 -12.28 -0.54
C VAL A 41 10.36 -13.27 0.08
N MET A 42 9.15 -12.83 0.44
CA MET A 42 8.14 -13.70 1.05
C MET A 42 7.66 -14.78 0.10
N GLY A 43 7.50 -14.47 -1.19
CA GLY A 43 7.15 -15.44 -2.22
C GLY A 43 8.21 -16.50 -2.41
N ALA A 44 9.49 -16.14 -2.34
CA ALA A 44 10.58 -17.10 -2.37
C ALA A 44 10.63 -17.99 -1.12
N LEU A 45 10.32 -17.45 0.06
CA LEU A 45 10.38 -18.17 1.34
C LEU A 45 9.17 -19.08 1.59
N PHE A 46 7.96 -18.59 1.28
CA PHE A 46 6.68 -19.23 1.67
C PHE A 46 5.73 -19.46 0.49
N GLY A 47 6.17 -19.19 -0.75
CA GLY A 47 5.35 -19.36 -1.94
C GLY A 47 4.18 -18.38 -2.01
N ILE A 48 3.04 -18.84 -2.55
CA ILE A 48 1.83 -18.01 -2.75
C ILE A 48 1.32 -17.43 -1.42
N LEU A 49 1.40 -18.19 -0.33
CA LEU A 49 0.99 -17.71 1.00
C LEU A 49 1.88 -16.55 1.46
N GLY A 50 3.18 -16.59 1.15
CA GLY A 50 4.11 -15.49 1.42
C GLY A 50 3.75 -14.22 0.65
N ILE A 51 3.40 -14.34 -0.63
CA ILE A 51 2.98 -13.19 -1.45
C ILE A 51 1.71 -12.55 -0.88
N ALA A 52 0.74 -13.35 -0.45
CA ALA A 52 -0.51 -12.85 0.16
C ALA A 52 -0.25 -12.07 1.46
N LEU A 53 0.75 -12.48 2.24
CA LEU A 53 1.13 -11.84 3.51
C LEU A 53 2.18 -10.73 3.35
N ALA A 54 2.80 -10.57 2.19
CA ALA A 54 3.86 -9.59 1.98
C ALA A 54 3.37 -8.14 2.18
N THR A 55 2.18 -7.81 1.67
CA THR A 55 1.63 -6.45 1.82
C THR A 55 1.37 -6.08 3.29
N PRO A 56 0.64 -6.87 4.10
CA PRO A 56 0.43 -6.54 5.50
C PRO A 56 1.72 -6.57 6.33
N ILE A 57 2.68 -7.45 6.04
CA ILE A 57 3.97 -7.46 6.73
C ILE A 57 4.79 -6.21 6.40
N ALA A 58 4.82 -5.78 5.12
CA ALA A 58 5.49 -4.54 4.73
C ALA A 58 4.88 -3.32 5.43
N ALA A 59 3.55 -3.26 5.52
CA ALA A 59 2.84 -2.22 6.26
C ALA A 59 3.20 -2.25 7.76
N ALA A 60 3.16 -3.43 8.39
CA ALA A 60 3.51 -3.57 9.81
C ALA A 60 4.96 -3.15 10.11
N ALA A 61 5.90 -3.41 9.19
CA ALA A 61 7.29 -3.01 9.33
C ALA A 61 7.48 -1.48 9.29
N THR A 62 6.56 -0.72 8.68
CA THR A 62 6.68 0.75 8.65
C THR A 62 6.50 1.41 10.00
N ILE A 63 5.70 0.82 10.88
CA ILE A 63 5.40 1.38 12.20
C ILE A 63 6.69 1.57 13.02
N PRO A 64 7.50 0.52 13.26
CA PRO A 64 8.76 0.70 13.97
C PRO A 64 9.78 1.52 13.18
N LEU A 65 9.83 1.42 11.84
CA LEU A 65 10.73 2.25 11.03
C LEU A 65 10.43 3.74 11.19
N ARG A 66 9.15 4.14 11.17
CA ARG A 66 8.76 5.54 11.35
C ARG A 66 9.13 6.05 12.74
N HIS A 67 8.95 5.22 13.76
CA HIS A 67 9.34 5.55 15.13
C HIS A 67 10.86 5.74 15.28
N TRP A 68 11.66 4.91 14.61
CA TRP A 68 13.13 4.98 14.69
C TRP A 68 13.74 6.09 13.84
N PHE A 69 13.13 6.43 12.69
CA PHE A 69 13.63 7.44 11.76
C PHE A 69 13.02 8.84 11.94
N GLY A 70 12.04 9.01 12.84
CA GLY A 70 11.57 10.32 13.31
C GLY A 70 10.91 11.17 12.22
N ALA A 71 9.62 10.93 11.96
CA ALA A 71 8.74 12.01 11.53
C ALA A 71 8.14 12.60 12.82
N PRO A 72 8.28 13.92 13.11
CA PRO A 72 7.57 14.55 14.20
C PRO A 72 6.10 14.19 14.11
N ASP A 73 5.56 13.63 15.18
CA ASP A 73 4.15 13.29 15.23
C ASP A 73 3.37 14.61 15.08
N GLU A 74 2.53 14.70 14.04
CA GLU A 74 1.68 15.88 13.78
C GLU A 74 0.64 16.08 14.92
N ASP A 75 0.56 15.10 15.82
CA ASP A 75 -0.27 15.06 17.02
C ASP A 75 0.46 15.54 18.30
N ASP A 76 1.70 16.04 18.21
CA ASP A 76 2.39 16.64 19.36
C ASP A 76 1.80 18.03 19.64
N PRO A 77 1.08 18.26 20.77
CA PRO A 77 0.51 19.56 21.07
C PRO A 77 1.64 20.58 21.25
N PRO A 78 1.49 21.82 20.72
CA PRO A 78 2.49 22.86 20.93
C PRO A 78 2.59 23.16 22.44
N GLY A 79 3.77 22.92 23.00
CA GLY A 79 4.14 23.28 24.37
C GLY A 79 4.22 24.78 24.60
#